data_AF-A0A3R8P9X7-F1
#
_entry.id   AF-A0A3R8P9X7-F1
#
_cell.length_a   1.000
_cell.length_b   1.000
_cell.length_c   1.000
_cell.angle_alpha   90.00
_cell.angle_beta   90.00
_cell.angle_gamma   90.00
#
_symmetry.space_group_name_H-M   'P 1'
#
loop_
_entity.id
_entity.type
_entity.pdbx_description
1 polymer ?
#
loop_
_entity_poly.entity_id
_entity_poly.type
_entity_poly.pdbx_seq_one_letter_code
_entity_poly.pdbx_strand_id
1 'polypeptide(L)'
;MSEPASLSSFPEPEAPRAAPRSRTALLKRLADVVCLPTSRINAFERSMTADLLVEMLRDANVGERERVARRLATLVEIPGVLARLLMRDELPVARALLVEAERLSDADLIACLYQSTTDHRRLIAKRRGVSEVVADALIDMGEGAVIETLLRNELVRFSHQGVENIVAATRDAQYLIPLLLRRPELRPSHAYVMFWWADAEARKTILQRFAVSREILQEAVGDVFALASAEGWQDPLSRKALQFIERRQRNRAAIAKSPYGSLDEAVAAGEAGITREIAEEISYLSGLKPMTGAKIFTDPGGEPLAILCKATGLPRACVRQLWRGLRRQEIDVGGQVDQALERVLTVYDTIAVDRAQTVLRYWNWSLTSALTPALLKAIRDGDEAAVDEYSAPQRAAMLALSRDFGR
;
A
#
# COMPACT_ATOMS: atom_id res chain seq x y z
N MET A 1 -28.35 52.78 -44.53
CA MET A 1 -27.18 51.93 -44.80
C MET A 1 -26.14 52.28 -43.76
N SER A 2 -25.99 51.43 -42.74
CA SER A 2 -25.08 51.66 -41.62
C SER A 2 -23.68 51.17 -42.01
N GLU A 3 -22.68 52.05 -41.92
CA GLU A 3 -21.27 51.67 -42.05
C GLU A 3 -20.86 50.76 -40.89
N PRO A 4 -20.10 49.67 -41.14
CA PRO A 4 -19.56 48.87 -40.06
C PRO A 4 -18.31 49.55 -39.48
N ALA A 5 -18.27 49.63 -38.15
CA ALA A 5 -17.15 50.15 -37.39
C ALA A 5 -15.88 49.29 -37.63
N SER A 6 -14.76 49.97 -37.83
CA SER A 6 -13.43 49.38 -37.98
C SER A 6 -13.03 48.62 -36.71
N LEU A 7 -12.74 47.33 -36.85
CA LEU A 7 -12.23 46.47 -35.78
C LEU A 7 -10.84 46.96 -35.36
N SER A 8 -10.75 47.46 -34.13
CA SER A 8 -9.49 47.74 -33.44
C SER A 8 -8.60 46.50 -33.44
N SER A 9 -7.44 46.59 -34.08
CA SER A 9 -6.41 45.56 -34.04
C SER A 9 -5.88 45.45 -32.60
N PHE A 10 -6.15 44.32 -31.94
CA PHE A 10 -5.39 43.97 -30.75
C PHE A 10 -3.93 43.76 -31.15
N PRO A 11 -2.95 44.34 -30.43
CA PRO A 11 -1.54 44.08 -30.72
C PRO A 11 -1.25 42.59 -30.52
N GLU A 12 -0.69 41.95 -31.55
CA GLU A 12 -0.15 40.60 -31.46
C GLU A 12 0.89 40.53 -30.33
N PRO A 13 0.95 39.43 -29.56
CA PRO A 13 1.95 39.28 -28.51
C PRO A 13 3.36 39.37 -29.12
N GLU A 14 4.11 40.41 -28.74
CA GLU A 14 5.48 40.67 -29.19
C GLU A 14 6.34 39.42 -28.89
N ALA A 15 6.91 38.81 -29.93
CA ALA A 15 7.76 37.64 -29.78
C ALA A 15 8.91 37.93 -28.81
N PRO A 16 9.27 37.00 -27.91
CA PRO A 16 10.27 37.26 -26.88
C PRO A 16 11.59 37.71 -27.52
N ARG A 17 12.04 38.92 -27.15
CA ARG A 17 13.30 39.50 -27.66
C ARG A 17 14.45 38.54 -27.38
N ALA A 18 15.19 38.19 -28.44
CA ALA A 18 16.37 37.33 -28.32
C ALA A 18 17.40 37.95 -27.37
N ALA A 19 17.91 37.15 -26.43
CA ALA A 19 18.92 37.61 -25.50
C ALA A 19 20.18 38.12 -26.23
N PRO A 20 20.89 39.13 -25.69
CA PRO A 20 22.13 39.61 -26.28
C PRO A 20 23.14 38.47 -26.47
N ARG A 21 23.80 38.42 -27.63
CA ARG A 21 24.79 37.35 -27.95
C ARG A 21 25.89 37.21 -26.89
N SER A 22 26.27 38.31 -26.23
CA SER A 22 27.23 38.32 -25.12
C SER A 22 26.75 37.51 -23.92
N ARG A 23 25.46 37.58 -23.57
CA ARG A 23 24.87 36.82 -22.45
C ARG A 23 24.91 35.32 -22.71
N THR A 24 24.48 34.89 -23.89
CA THR A 24 24.53 33.47 -24.29
C THR A 24 25.96 32.94 -24.32
N ALA A 25 26.91 33.75 -24.82
CA ALA A 25 28.33 33.39 -24.80
C ALA A 25 28.88 33.26 -23.37
N LEU A 26 28.55 34.21 -22.49
CA LEU A 26 29.00 34.21 -21.10
C LEU A 26 28.41 33.02 -20.31
N LEU A 27 27.11 32.74 -20.45
CA LEU A 27 26.46 31.53 -19.89
C LEU A 27 27.22 30.26 -20.28
N LYS A 28 27.52 30.12 -21.58
CA LYS A 28 28.28 28.97 -22.09
C LYS A 28 29.67 28.89 -21.46
N ARG A 29 30.39 30.01 -21.34
CA ARG A 29 31.75 30.03 -20.76
C ARG A 29 31.75 29.73 -19.26
N LEU A 30 30.84 30.31 -18.48
CA LEU A 30 30.74 30.01 -17.06
C LEU A 30 30.42 28.54 -16.82
N ALA A 31 29.46 27.99 -17.56
CA ALA A 31 29.19 26.56 -17.48
C ALA A 31 30.40 25.72 -17.96
N ASP A 32 31.28 26.23 -18.85
CA ASP A 32 32.45 25.46 -19.32
C ASP A 32 33.45 25.36 -18.17
N VAL A 33 33.64 26.48 -17.47
CA VAL A 33 34.51 26.61 -16.30
C VAL A 33 34.01 25.73 -15.14
N VAL A 34 32.70 25.74 -14.84
CA VAL A 34 32.11 24.85 -13.81
C VAL A 34 32.32 23.37 -14.15
N CYS A 35 32.34 23.01 -15.43
CA CYS A 35 32.52 21.63 -15.87
C CYS A 35 34.00 21.19 -16.00
N LEU A 36 34.97 22.05 -15.71
CA LEU A 36 36.39 21.67 -15.78
C LEU A 36 36.72 20.57 -14.75
N PRO A 37 37.70 19.69 -15.04
CA PRO A 37 38.19 18.72 -14.06
C PRO A 37 38.88 19.42 -12.88
N THR A 38 38.92 18.77 -11.72
CA THR A 38 39.53 19.30 -10.48
C THR A 38 41.01 19.65 -10.62
N SER A 39 41.72 19.08 -11.60
CA SER A 39 43.10 19.44 -11.96
C SER A 39 43.25 20.84 -12.58
N ARG A 40 42.16 21.46 -13.04
CA ARG A 40 42.17 22.75 -13.75
C ARG A 40 41.43 23.87 -13.03
N ILE A 41 40.61 23.53 -12.03
CA ILE A 41 39.87 24.49 -11.22
C ILE A 41 39.73 23.95 -9.80
N ASN A 42 40.05 24.78 -8.81
CA ASN A 42 39.89 24.40 -7.42
C ASN A 42 38.42 24.52 -6.96
N ALA A 43 38.11 24.01 -5.77
CA ALA A 43 36.73 24.00 -5.26
C ALA A 43 36.16 25.41 -5.06
N PHE A 44 36.97 26.37 -4.60
CA PHE A 44 36.53 27.75 -4.35
C PHE A 44 36.19 28.48 -5.65
N GLU A 45 37.05 28.40 -6.66
CA GLU A 45 36.83 28.97 -8.00
C GLU A 45 35.58 28.37 -8.65
N ARG A 46 35.37 27.05 -8.50
CA ARG A 46 34.18 26.37 -9.01
C ARG A 46 32.91 26.89 -8.34
N SER A 47 32.91 27.04 -7.02
CA SER A 47 31.77 27.60 -6.27
C SER A 47 31.46 29.03 -6.68
N MET A 48 32.47 29.90 -6.75
CA MET A 48 32.30 31.29 -7.19
C MET A 48 31.74 31.38 -8.62
N THR A 49 32.22 30.52 -9.53
CA THR A 49 31.69 30.45 -10.91
C THR A 49 30.25 29.93 -10.92
N ALA A 50 29.92 28.97 -10.05
CA ALA A 50 28.57 28.44 -9.92
C ALA A 50 27.58 29.50 -9.40
N ASP A 51 27.97 30.31 -8.43
CA ASP A 51 27.14 31.40 -7.89
C ASP A 51 26.84 32.45 -8.97
N LEU A 52 27.86 32.84 -9.75
CA LEU A 52 27.66 33.75 -10.88
C LEU A 52 26.76 33.13 -11.97
N LEU A 53 26.92 31.84 -12.24
CA LEU A 53 26.09 31.12 -13.20
C LEU A 53 24.63 31.04 -12.74
N VAL A 54 24.36 30.88 -11.44
CA VAL A 54 23.01 30.94 -10.88
C VAL A 54 22.32 32.27 -11.20
N GLU A 55 22.99 33.40 -10.96
CA GLU A 55 22.42 34.72 -11.26
C GLU A 55 22.09 34.86 -12.76
N MET A 56 22.98 34.40 -13.64
CA MET A 56 22.73 34.43 -15.08
C MET A 56 21.58 33.51 -15.53
N LEU A 57 21.42 32.36 -14.88
CA LEU A 57 20.39 31.38 -15.21
C LEU A 57 18.99 31.88 -14.84
N ARG A 58 18.84 32.77 -13.84
CA ARG A 58 17.54 33.35 -13.46
C ARG A 58 16.88 34.11 -14.61
N ASP A 59 17.67 34.81 -15.43
CA ASP A 59 17.17 35.55 -16.59
C ASP A 59 17.27 34.75 -17.90
N ALA A 60 17.89 33.56 -17.87
CA ALA A 60 18.06 32.69 -19.03
C ALA A 60 16.73 32.12 -19.51
N ASN A 61 16.54 31.95 -20.82
CA ASN A 61 15.35 31.25 -21.32
C ASN A 61 15.48 29.73 -21.08
N VAL A 62 14.36 29.01 -21.17
CA VAL A 62 14.28 27.56 -20.91
C VAL A 62 15.31 26.77 -21.71
N GLY A 63 15.47 27.08 -23.00
CA GLY A 63 16.42 26.38 -23.86
C GLY A 63 17.89 26.64 -23.49
N GLU A 64 18.21 27.83 -22.98
CA GLU A 64 19.53 28.13 -22.42
C GLU A 64 19.78 27.34 -21.12
N ARG A 65 18.80 27.32 -20.20
CA ARG A 65 18.89 26.58 -18.93
C ARG A 65 19.02 25.08 -19.17
N GLU A 66 18.26 24.53 -20.10
CA GLU A 66 18.31 23.10 -20.47
C GLU A 66 19.69 22.69 -21.00
N ARG A 67 20.30 23.51 -21.88
CA ARG A 67 21.66 23.23 -22.40
C ARG A 67 22.70 23.20 -21.28
N VAL A 68 22.59 24.11 -20.31
CA VAL A 68 23.47 24.11 -19.14
C VAL A 68 23.21 22.88 -18.27
N ALA A 69 21.95 22.55 -18.00
CA ALA A 69 21.58 21.38 -17.19
C ALA A 69 22.11 20.07 -17.77
N ARG A 70 21.95 19.82 -19.08
CA ARG A 70 22.50 18.63 -19.76
C ARG A 70 24.01 18.53 -19.62
N ARG A 71 24.71 19.67 -19.66
CA ARG A 71 26.16 19.65 -19.52
C ARG A 71 26.60 19.36 -18.09
N LEU A 72 25.89 19.93 -17.11
CA LEU A 72 26.11 19.64 -15.69
C LEU A 72 25.80 18.18 -15.34
N ALA A 73 24.81 17.55 -15.99
CA ALA A 73 24.46 16.14 -15.76
C ALA A 73 25.63 15.16 -16.00
N THR A 74 26.63 15.55 -16.80
CA THR A 74 27.84 14.75 -17.06
C THR A 74 28.87 14.79 -15.93
N LEU A 75 28.70 15.67 -14.95
CA LEU A 75 29.62 15.82 -13.82
C LEU A 75 29.35 14.75 -12.76
N VAL A 76 30.44 14.26 -12.17
CA VAL A 76 30.38 13.37 -11.00
C VAL A 76 29.84 14.11 -9.78
N GLU A 77 30.24 15.37 -9.60
CA GLU A 77 29.76 16.28 -8.55
C GLU A 77 29.28 17.59 -9.16
N ILE A 78 27.97 17.80 -9.09
CA ILE A 78 27.33 19.04 -9.52
C ILE A 78 27.34 20.01 -8.34
N PRO A 79 27.73 21.29 -8.51
CA PRO A 79 27.60 22.28 -7.45
C PRO A 79 26.17 22.36 -6.94
N GLY A 80 25.97 22.19 -5.63
CA GLY A 80 24.62 22.03 -5.05
C GLY A 80 23.67 23.20 -5.34
N VAL A 81 24.19 24.44 -5.43
CA VAL A 81 23.39 25.62 -5.78
C VAL A 81 22.79 25.52 -7.19
N LEU A 82 23.53 24.98 -8.15
CA LEU A 82 23.05 24.76 -9.52
C LEU A 82 22.11 23.57 -9.60
N ALA A 83 22.42 22.47 -8.91
CA ALA A 83 21.56 21.29 -8.87
C ALA A 83 20.17 21.64 -8.31
N ARG A 84 20.11 22.33 -7.15
CA ARG A 84 18.85 22.74 -6.53
C ARG A 84 18.04 23.71 -7.38
N LEU A 85 18.70 24.64 -8.07
CA LEU A 85 18.03 25.56 -8.99
C LEU A 85 17.38 24.80 -10.16
N LEU A 86 18.16 23.96 -10.85
CA LEU A 86 17.78 23.37 -12.12
C LEU A 86 16.85 22.15 -11.98
N MET A 87 16.94 21.38 -10.89
CA MET A 87 16.02 20.25 -10.66
C MET A 87 14.58 20.69 -10.39
N ARG A 88 14.38 21.94 -9.96
CA ARG A 88 13.06 22.51 -9.64
C ARG A 88 12.51 23.43 -10.74
N ASP A 89 13.25 23.52 -11.83
CA ASP A 89 12.92 24.35 -12.98
C ASP A 89 11.78 23.70 -13.80
N GLU A 90 11.49 24.23 -14.98
CA GLU A 90 10.58 23.62 -15.93
C GLU A 90 11.05 22.21 -16.33
N LEU A 91 10.08 21.34 -16.60
CA LEU A 91 10.30 19.91 -16.77
C LEU A 91 11.41 19.53 -17.79
N PRO A 92 11.58 20.22 -18.94
CA PRO A 92 12.69 19.91 -19.87
C PRO A 92 14.08 20.12 -19.22
N VAL A 93 14.23 21.16 -18.40
CA VAL A 93 15.48 21.50 -17.71
C VAL A 93 15.73 20.51 -16.57
N ALA A 94 14.74 20.29 -15.72
CA ALA A 94 14.85 19.38 -14.59
C ALA A 94 15.10 17.94 -15.03
N ARG A 95 14.48 17.50 -16.14
CA ARG A 95 14.68 16.16 -16.73
C ARG A 95 16.14 15.87 -17.02
N ALA A 96 16.89 16.83 -17.53
CA ALA A 96 18.31 16.64 -17.83
C ALA A 96 19.09 16.19 -16.59
N LEU A 97 18.80 16.78 -15.42
CA LEU A 97 19.44 16.36 -14.17
C LEU A 97 18.81 15.11 -13.57
N LEU A 98 17.48 15.09 -13.42
CA LEU A 98 16.78 14.02 -12.71
C LEU A 98 16.89 12.67 -13.43
N VAL A 99 17.12 12.63 -14.74
CA VAL A 99 17.28 11.40 -15.51
C VAL A 99 18.75 11.06 -15.77
N GLU A 100 19.56 12.04 -16.19
CA GLU A 100 20.91 11.76 -16.71
C GLU A 100 22.00 11.86 -15.64
N ALA A 101 21.79 12.65 -14.57
CA ALA A 101 22.80 12.78 -13.52
C ALA A 101 22.89 11.50 -12.67
N GLU A 102 24.09 10.92 -12.63
CA GLU A 102 24.38 9.67 -11.93
C GLU A 102 24.26 9.84 -10.41
N ARG A 103 24.82 10.92 -9.86
CA ARG A 103 24.84 11.20 -8.42
C ARG A 103 24.06 12.46 -8.09
N LEU A 104 22.98 12.28 -7.34
CA LEU A 104 22.23 13.34 -6.67
C LEU A 104 22.06 12.90 -5.22
N SER A 105 22.24 13.82 -4.27
CA SER A 105 22.08 13.48 -2.86
C SER A 105 20.61 13.26 -2.51
N ASP A 106 20.33 12.39 -1.54
CA ASP A 106 18.96 12.19 -1.04
C ASP A 106 18.37 13.51 -0.54
N ALA A 107 19.16 14.35 0.13
CA ALA A 107 18.73 15.65 0.62
C ALA A 107 18.28 16.58 -0.53
N ASP A 108 19.00 16.61 -1.65
CA ASP A 108 18.64 17.42 -2.81
C ASP A 108 17.40 16.86 -3.54
N LEU A 109 17.26 15.54 -3.64
CA LEU A 109 16.06 14.90 -4.20
C LEU A 109 14.83 15.18 -3.34
N ILE A 110 14.96 15.11 -2.02
CA ILE A 110 13.90 15.42 -1.06
C ILE A 110 13.55 16.91 -1.09
N ALA A 111 14.54 17.81 -1.13
CA ALA A 111 14.25 19.23 -1.30
C ALA A 111 13.53 19.52 -2.62
N CYS A 112 13.90 18.82 -3.70
CA CYS A 112 13.24 18.92 -4.99
C CYS A 112 11.80 18.43 -4.93
N LEU A 113 11.54 17.24 -4.36
CA LEU A 113 10.20 16.63 -4.39
C LEU A 113 9.14 17.50 -3.70
N TYR A 114 9.46 18.17 -2.59
CA TYR A 114 8.51 19.02 -1.85
C TYR A 114 8.20 20.35 -2.54
N GLN A 115 9.05 20.78 -3.48
CA GLN A 115 8.96 22.11 -4.10
C GLN A 115 8.83 22.03 -5.63
N SER A 116 8.30 20.92 -6.14
CA SER A 116 8.14 20.63 -7.57
C SER A 116 6.78 19.98 -7.88
N THR A 117 6.52 19.71 -9.15
CA THR A 117 5.25 19.10 -9.61
C THR A 117 5.27 17.57 -9.53
N THR A 118 4.11 16.93 -9.68
CA THR A 118 3.98 15.47 -9.77
C THR A 118 4.89 14.87 -10.84
N ASP A 119 5.08 15.55 -11.98
CA ASP A 119 5.95 15.08 -13.05
C ASP A 119 7.43 15.01 -12.63
N HIS A 120 7.90 15.95 -11.80
CA HIS A 120 9.23 15.90 -11.21
C HIS A 120 9.37 14.71 -10.28
N ARG A 121 8.39 14.50 -9.40
CA ARG A 121 8.35 13.34 -8.49
C ARG A 121 8.35 12.02 -9.25
N ARG A 122 7.66 11.93 -10.39
CA ARG A 122 7.73 10.75 -11.28
C ARG A 122 9.11 10.57 -11.91
N LEU A 123 9.82 11.64 -12.25
CA LEU A 123 11.21 11.53 -12.73
C LEU A 123 12.13 11.01 -11.63
N ILE A 124 11.98 11.52 -10.39
CA ILE A 124 12.73 11.02 -9.23
C ILE A 124 12.43 9.53 -9.01
N ALA A 125 11.16 9.13 -9.00
CA ALA A 125 10.73 7.74 -8.80
C ALA A 125 11.29 6.74 -9.84
N LYS A 126 11.62 7.19 -11.05
CA LYS A 126 12.21 6.36 -12.12
C LYS A 126 13.71 6.16 -12.00
N ARG A 127 14.40 6.89 -11.10
CA ARG A 127 15.85 6.79 -10.96
C ARG A 127 16.25 5.41 -10.45
N ARG A 128 17.44 4.94 -10.84
CA ARG A 128 17.98 3.64 -10.40
C ARG A 128 18.43 3.63 -8.94
N GLY A 129 18.87 4.77 -8.41
CA GLY A 129 19.41 4.93 -7.05
C GLY A 129 18.45 5.64 -6.10
N VAL A 130 17.15 5.36 -6.17
CA VAL A 130 16.19 5.89 -5.19
C VAL A 130 16.36 5.11 -3.89
N SER A 131 16.80 5.78 -2.84
CA SER A 131 16.93 5.19 -1.50
C SER A 131 15.56 5.00 -0.84
N GLU A 132 15.51 4.20 0.23
CA GLU A 132 14.29 4.02 1.04
C GLU A 132 13.75 5.35 1.56
N VAL A 133 14.63 6.27 1.99
CA VAL A 133 14.23 7.58 2.52
C VAL A 133 13.58 8.46 1.44
N VAL A 134 14.12 8.45 0.22
CA VAL A 134 13.53 9.18 -0.91
C VAL A 134 12.22 8.52 -1.35
N ALA A 135 12.15 7.19 -1.35
CA ALA A 135 10.94 6.45 -1.68
C ALA A 135 9.80 6.76 -0.68
N ASP A 136 10.10 6.76 0.62
CA ASP A 136 9.12 7.09 1.67
C ASP A 136 8.61 8.53 1.50
N ALA A 137 9.51 9.50 1.31
CA ALA A 137 9.12 10.88 1.08
C ALA A 137 8.26 11.06 -0.20
N LEU A 138 8.45 10.24 -1.23
CA LEU A 138 7.60 10.22 -2.42
C LEU A 138 6.23 9.57 -2.17
N ILE A 139 6.17 8.53 -1.33
CA ILE A 139 4.93 7.85 -0.94
C ILE A 139 4.07 8.80 -0.09
N ASP A 140 4.67 9.54 0.83
CA ASP A 140 4.00 10.47 1.74
C ASP A 140 3.31 11.63 1.01
N MET A 141 3.70 11.92 -0.23
CA MET A 141 2.99 12.89 -1.08
C MET A 141 1.59 12.41 -1.50
N GLY A 142 1.27 11.11 -1.34
CA GLY A 142 -0.06 10.55 -1.58
C GLY A 142 -0.46 10.45 -3.05
N GLU A 143 0.48 10.61 -3.98
CA GLU A 143 0.19 10.66 -5.41
C GLU A 143 0.23 9.26 -6.03
N GLY A 144 -0.94 8.70 -6.37
CA GLY A 144 -1.05 7.35 -6.94
C GLY A 144 -0.17 7.11 -8.17
N ALA A 145 -0.02 8.10 -9.06
CA ALA A 145 0.83 7.97 -10.25
C ALA A 145 2.34 7.88 -9.92
N VAL A 146 2.78 8.48 -8.81
CA VAL A 146 4.16 8.39 -8.32
C VAL A 146 4.38 7.04 -7.65
N ILE A 147 3.45 6.62 -6.79
CA ILE A 147 3.49 5.31 -6.13
C ILE A 147 3.50 4.18 -7.18
N GLU A 148 2.68 4.28 -8.23
CA GLU A 148 2.69 3.33 -9.34
C GLU A 148 4.06 3.27 -10.02
N THR A 149 4.68 4.44 -10.23
CA THR A 149 6.01 4.54 -10.84
C THR A 149 7.08 3.89 -9.96
N LEU A 150 7.02 4.09 -8.63
CA LEU A 150 7.91 3.44 -7.67
C LEU A 150 7.72 1.93 -7.64
N LEU A 151 6.47 1.44 -7.60
CA LEU A 151 6.19 0.00 -7.55
C LEU A 151 6.70 -0.74 -8.80
N ARG A 152 6.69 -0.08 -9.96
CA ARG A 152 7.26 -0.59 -11.22
C ARG A 152 8.80 -0.52 -11.26
N ASN A 153 9.43 0.23 -10.36
CA ASN A 153 10.88 0.31 -10.27
C ASN A 153 11.42 -0.83 -9.39
N GLU A 154 11.89 -1.90 -10.03
CA GLU A 154 12.39 -3.09 -9.34
C GLU A 154 13.68 -2.84 -8.55
N LEU A 155 14.39 -1.73 -8.79
CA LEU A 155 15.62 -1.37 -8.09
C LEU A 155 15.37 -0.63 -6.77
N VAL A 156 14.19 -0.04 -6.61
CA VAL A 156 13.78 0.57 -5.34
C VAL A 156 13.59 -0.55 -4.31
N ARG A 157 14.00 -0.32 -3.07
CA ARG A 157 13.51 -1.08 -1.91
C ARG A 157 12.59 -0.19 -1.10
N PHE A 158 11.57 -0.78 -0.52
CA PHE A 158 10.63 -0.06 0.33
C PHE A 158 10.92 -0.34 1.80
N SER A 159 10.88 0.70 2.61
CA SER A 159 10.89 0.54 4.06
C SER A 159 9.60 -0.18 4.51
N HIS A 160 9.61 -0.69 5.74
CA HIS A 160 8.40 -1.30 6.31
C HIS A 160 7.23 -0.31 6.34
N GLN A 161 7.49 0.95 6.73
CA GLN A 161 6.49 2.00 6.81
C GLN A 161 5.99 2.39 5.42
N GLY A 162 6.89 2.51 4.44
CA GLY A 162 6.53 2.79 3.06
C GLY A 162 5.57 1.75 2.48
N VAL A 163 5.78 0.45 2.77
CA VAL A 163 4.84 -0.61 2.36
C VAL A 163 3.48 -0.43 3.03
N GLU A 164 3.43 -0.09 4.32
CA GLU A 164 2.16 0.14 5.03
C GLU A 164 1.39 1.35 4.46
N ASN A 165 2.09 2.44 4.15
CA ASN A 165 1.50 3.63 3.53
C ASN A 165 0.95 3.30 2.12
N ILE A 166 1.67 2.49 1.34
CA ILE A 166 1.18 2.02 0.03
C ILE A 166 -0.06 1.13 0.21
N VAL A 167 -0.06 0.21 1.18
CA VAL A 167 -1.23 -0.64 1.48
C VAL A 167 -2.45 0.23 1.78
N ALA A 168 -2.29 1.25 2.63
CA ALA A 168 -3.38 2.18 2.92
C ALA A 168 -3.88 2.88 1.64
N ALA A 169 -2.97 3.40 0.81
CA ALA A 169 -3.31 4.04 -0.46
C ALA A 169 -4.06 3.12 -1.44
N THR A 170 -3.80 1.80 -1.41
CA THR A 170 -4.50 0.85 -2.30
C THR A 170 -6.01 0.76 -2.06
N ARG A 171 -6.51 1.27 -0.93
CA ARG A 171 -7.94 1.29 -0.62
C ARG A 171 -8.75 2.11 -1.62
N ASP A 172 -8.17 3.23 -2.05
CA ASP A 172 -8.76 4.14 -3.04
C ASP A 172 -8.10 4.00 -4.42
N ALA A 173 -6.87 3.48 -4.46
CA ALA A 173 -6.11 3.19 -5.68
C ALA A 173 -5.92 1.67 -5.89
N GLN A 174 -7.01 0.93 -6.07
CA GLN A 174 -6.98 -0.55 -6.18
C GLN A 174 -6.12 -1.07 -7.34
N TYR A 175 -5.91 -0.27 -8.39
CA TYR A 175 -5.01 -0.61 -9.51
C TYR A 175 -3.53 -0.78 -9.08
N LEU A 176 -3.15 -0.31 -7.89
CA LEU A 176 -1.81 -0.53 -7.32
C LEU A 176 -1.65 -1.93 -6.71
N ILE A 177 -2.74 -2.61 -6.34
CA ILE A 177 -2.71 -3.91 -5.65
C ILE A 177 -1.91 -4.96 -6.45
N PRO A 178 -2.13 -5.16 -7.76
CA PRO A 178 -1.38 -6.15 -8.53
C PRO A 178 0.12 -5.85 -8.62
N LEU A 179 0.51 -4.57 -8.53
CA LEU A 179 1.92 -4.15 -8.54
C LEU A 179 2.55 -4.44 -7.17
N LEU A 180 1.88 -4.07 -6.09
CA LEU A 180 2.34 -4.32 -4.73
C LEU A 180 2.43 -5.83 -4.44
N LEU A 181 1.50 -6.64 -4.95
CA LEU A 181 1.51 -8.10 -4.83
C LEU A 181 2.70 -8.78 -5.51
N ARG A 182 3.51 -8.07 -6.30
CA ARG A 182 4.76 -8.60 -6.89
C ARG A 182 5.99 -8.24 -6.06
N ARG A 183 5.86 -7.32 -5.11
CA ARG A 183 6.97 -6.84 -4.29
C ARG A 183 7.40 -7.88 -3.25
N PRO A 184 8.71 -8.11 -3.06
CA PRO A 184 9.23 -9.02 -2.04
C PRO A 184 9.06 -8.47 -0.61
N GLU A 185 8.95 -7.15 -0.44
CA GLU A 185 8.80 -6.50 0.87
C GLU A 185 7.40 -6.69 1.47
N LEU A 186 6.42 -7.12 0.66
CA LEU A 186 5.06 -7.36 1.12
C LEU A 186 5.01 -8.58 2.04
N ARG A 187 4.54 -8.38 3.28
CA ARG A 187 4.41 -9.42 4.31
C ARG A 187 2.98 -9.96 4.36
N PRO A 188 2.75 -11.16 4.93
CA PRO A 188 1.40 -11.70 5.11
C PRO A 188 0.44 -10.73 5.80
N SER A 189 0.95 -9.95 6.77
CA SER A 189 0.19 -8.92 7.48
C SER A 189 -0.50 -7.92 6.54
N HIS A 190 0.29 -7.36 5.63
CA HIS A 190 -0.16 -6.39 4.65
C HIS A 190 -1.16 -7.03 3.68
N ALA A 191 -0.85 -8.23 3.19
CA ALA A 191 -1.67 -8.94 2.22
C ALA A 191 -3.05 -9.30 2.77
N TYR A 192 -3.13 -9.79 4.02
CA TYR A 192 -4.41 -10.17 4.64
C TYR A 192 -5.29 -8.99 5.03
N VAL A 193 -4.70 -7.82 5.26
CA VAL A 193 -5.45 -6.58 5.44
C VAL A 193 -6.00 -6.09 4.10
N MET A 194 -5.13 -6.03 3.09
CA MET A 194 -5.49 -5.65 1.72
C MET A 194 -6.56 -6.55 1.11
N PHE A 195 -6.62 -7.82 1.50
CA PHE A 195 -7.65 -8.78 1.09
C PHE A 195 -9.07 -8.22 1.19
N TRP A 196 -9.37 -7.45 2.23
CA TRP A 196 -10.73 -6.99 2.51
C TRP A 196 -11.29 -6.01 1.48
N TRP A 197 -10.45 -5.30 0.72
CA TRP A 197 -10.86 -4.41 -0.36
C TRP A 197 -10.28 -4.77 -1.73
N ALA A 198 -9.49 -5.84 -1.80
CA ALA A 198 -8.96 -6.36 -3.05
C ALA A 198 -10.05 -7.02 -3.90
N ASP A 199 -9.86 -6.98 -5.22
CA ASP A 199 -10.69 -7.71 -6.18
C ASP A 199 -10.48 -9.24 -6.10
N ALA A 200 -11.27 -10.00 -6.87
CA ALA A 200 -11.24 -11.45 -6.86
C ALA A 200 -9.87 -12.06 -7.24
N GLU A 201 -9.18 -11.49 -8.23
CA GLU A 201 -7.89 -12.02 -8.69
C GLU A 201 -6.76 -11.71 -7.70
N ALA A 202 -6.78 -10.52 -7.11
CA ALA A 202 -5.87 -10.15 -6.04
C ALA A 202 -6.11 -11.00 -4.78
N ARG A 203 -7.37 -11.23 -4.38
CA ARG A 203 -7.73 -12.13 -3.25
C ARG A 203 -7.20 -13.55 -3.47
N LYS A 204 -7.39 -14.11 -4.67
CA LYS A 204 -6.83 -15.40 -5.06
C LYS A 204 -5.31 -15.42 -4.94
N THR A 205 -4.64 -14.40 -5.47
CA THR A 205 -3.18 -14.27 -5.37
C THR A 205 -2.72 -14.18 -3.92
N ILE A 206 -3.44 -13.44 -3.06
CA ILE A 206 -3.14 -13.31 -1.64
C ILE A 206 -3.19 -14.68 -0.95
N LEU A 207 -4.27 -15.44 -1.15
CA LEU A 207 -4.44 -16.76 -0.55
C LEU A 207 -3.42 -17.77 -1.08
N GLN A 208 -3.03 -17.69 -2.36
CA GLN A 208 -2.02 -18.58 -2.93
C GLN A 208 -0.60 -18.28 -2.44
N ARG A 209 -0.23 -17.00 -2.33
CA ARG A 209 1.14 -16.57 -2.00
C ARG A 209 1.43 -16.54 -0.50
N PHE A 210 0.47 -16.11 0.32
CA PHE A 210 0.71 -15.78 1.73
C PHE A 210 0.13 -16.80 2.72
N ALA A 211 -0.75 -17.69 2.29
CA ALA A 211 -1.26 -18.76 3.14
C ALA A 211 -0.19 -19.84 3.32
N VAL A 212 0.58 -19.69 4.40
CA VAL A 212 1.72 -20.57 4.75
C VAL A 212 1.37 -21.50 5.91
N SER A 213 2.04 -22.66 5.95
CA SER A 213 1.94 -23.59 7.08
C SER A 213 2.59 -22.99 8.33
N ARG A 214 2.09 -23.40 9.50
CA ARG A 214 2.66 -23.07 10.83
C ARG A 214 3.22 -24.29 11.54
N GLU A 215 3.43 -25.41 10.84
CA GLU A 215 3.92 -26.66 11.44
C GLU A 215 5.19 -26.47 12.28
N ILE A 216 6.21 -25.80 11.74
CA ILE A 216 7.46 -25.52 12.46
C ILE A 216 7.20 -24.77 13.77
N LEU A 217 6.33 -23.76 13.74
CA LEU A 217 5.98 -22.98 14.93
C LEU A 217 5.21 -23.82 15.95
N GLN A 218 4.34 -24.72 15.49
CA GLN A 218 3.58 -25.64 16.34
C GLN A 218 4.48 -26.69 17.01
N GLU A 219 5.47 -27.21 16.29
CA GLU A 219 6.45 -28.15 16.82
C GLU A 219 7.35 -27.50 17.87
N ALA A 220 7.82 -26.27 17.59
CA ALA A 220 8.73 -25.54 18.48
C ALA A 220 8.12 -25.20 19.86
N VAL A 221 6.79 -25.15 19.99
CA VAL A 221 6.12 -24.79 21.25
C VAL A 221 5.28 -25.93 21.84
N GLY A 222 5.48 -27.17 21.38
CA GLY A 222 4.64 -28.30 21.76
C GLY A 222 4.59 -28.58 23.27
N ASP A 223 5.73 -28.42 23.95
CA ASP A 223 5.90 -28.54 25.41
C ASP A 223 5.34 -27.34 26.18
N VAL A 224 5.36 -26.14 25.58
CA VAL A 224 4.88 -24.89 26.19
C VAL A 224 3.39 -24.92 26.52
N PHE A 225 2.58 -25.64 25.74
CA PHE A 225 1.14 -25.78 26.04
C PHE A 225 0.89 -26.47 27.39
N ALA A 226 1.70 -27.48 27.74
CA ALA A 226 1.57 -28.17 29.02
C ALA A 226 1.99 -27.27 30.19
N LEU A 227 3.06 -26.48 30.00
CA LEU A 227 3.52 -25.49 30.97
C LEU A 227 2.45 -24.42 31.23
N ALA A 228 1.93 -23.80 30.17
CA ALA A 228 0.88 -22.78 30.28
C ALA A 228 -0.39 -23.31 30.95
N SER A 229 -0.75 -24.59 30.71
CA SER A 229 -1.87 -25.24 31.37
C SER A 229 -1.60 -25.50 32.85
N ALA A 230 -0.40 -25.92 33.23
CA ALA A 230 -0.01 -26.13 34.63
C ALA A 230 -0.02 -24.82 35.44
N GLU A 231 0.32 -23.71 34.78
CA GLU A 231 0.24 -22.35 35.34
C GLU A 231 -1.19 -21.77 35.29
N GLY A 232 -2.18 -22.52 34.80
CA GLY A 232 -3.57 -22.07 34.73
C GLY A 232 -3.81 -20.91 33.75
N TRP A 233 -2.99 -20.77 32.71
CA TRP A 233 -3.10 -19.72 31.68
C TRP A 233 -3.07 -18.29 32.25
N GLN A 234 -2.29 -18.08 33.31
CA GLN A 234 -2.25 -16.81 34.03
C GLN A 234 -1.67 -15.65 33.22
N ASP A 235 -0.69 -15.89 32.34
CA ASP A 235 -0.08 -14.84 31.52
C ASP A 235 -0.91 -14.53 30.24
N PRO A 236 -1.47 -13.33 30.10
CA PRO A 236 -2.29 -12.96 28.93
C PRO A 236 -1.50 -12.93 27.62
N LEU A 237 -0.21 -12.58 27.65
CA LEU A 237 0.62 -12.49 26.45
C LEU A 237 0.86 -13.88 25.86
N SER A 238 1.33 -14.81 26.70
CA SER A 238 1.56 -16.21 26.34
C SER A 238 0.27 -16.88 25.88
N ARG A 239 -0.85 -16.64 26.57
CA ARG A 239 -2.17 -17.14 26.15
C ARG A 239 -2.54 -16.67 24.74
N LYS A 240 -2.35 -15.38 24.44
CA LYS A 240 -2.65 -14.80 23.12
C LYS A 240 -1.75 -15.39 22.02
N ALA A 241 -0.46 -15.56 22.31
CA ALA A 241 0.49 -16.16 21.38
C ALA A 241 0.16 -17.64 21.12
N LEU A 242 -0.05 -18.44 22.18
CA LEU A 242 -0.41 -19.84 22.07
C LEU A 242 -1.75 -20.06 21.36
N GLN A 243 -2.74 -19.16 21.55
CA GLN A 243 -3.98 -19.19 20.78
C GLN A 243 -3.74 -18.98 19.28
N PHE A 244 -2.77 -18.15 18.89
CA PHE A 244 -2.39 -18.04 17.49
C PHE A 244 -1.69 -19.31 17.00
N ILE A 245 -0.89 -19.98 17.84
CA ILE A 245 -0.11 -21.15 17.45
C ILE A 245 -0.94 -22.44 17.41
N GLU A 246 -1.98 -22.53 18.23
CA GLU A 246 -2.81 -23.73 18.44
C GLU A 246 -3.19 -24.47 17.13
N ARG A 247 -3.13 -25.80 17.19
CA ARG A 247 -3.51 -26.68 16.07
C ARG A 247 -5.03 -26.74 15.85
N ARG A 248 -5.82 -26.68 16.92
CA ARG A 248 -7.28 -26.82 16.87
C ARG A 248 -7.94 -25.48 16.62
N GLN A 249 -8.77 -25.38 15.57
CA GLN A 249 -9.51 -24.16 15.26
C GLN A 249 -10.81 -24.03 16.07
N ARG A 250 -11.58 -25.13 16.20
CA ARG A 250 -12.88 -25.12 16.90
C ARG A 250 -12.70 -24.88 18.40
N ASN A 251 -13.56 -24.05 18.99
CA ASN A 251 -13.61 -23.81 20.43
C ASN A 251 -14.43 -24.91 21.12
N ARG A 252 -13.77 -25.93 21.68
CA ARG A 252 -14.49 -27.04 22.36
C ARG A 252 -15.26 -26.59 23.61
N ALA A 253 -14.76 -25.59 24.33
CA ALA A 253 -15.42 -25.09 25.53
C ALA A 253 -16.71 -24.30 25.19
N ALA A 254 -16.84 -23.79 23.96
CA ALA A 254 -18.03 -23.10 23.49
C ALA A 254 -19.24 -24.03 23.36
N ILE A 255 -19.04 -25.30 23.00
CA ILE A 255 -20.14 -26.26 22.77
C ILE A 255 -21.02 -26.38 24.02
N ALA A 256 -20.42 -26.42 25.21
CA ALA A 256 -21.16 -26.54 26.47
C ALA A 256 -22.05 -25.32 26.80
N LYS A 257 -21.85 -24.19 26.10
CA LYS A 257 -22.58 -22.92 26.31
C LYS A 257 -23.45 -22.55 25.10
N SER A 258 -23.30 -23.25 23.98
CA SER A 258 -24.01 -22.96 22.75
C SER A 258 -25.40 -23.61 22.78
N PRO A 259 -26.42 -23.00 22.16
CA PRO A 259 -27.71 -23.65 21.95
C PRO A 259 -27.63 -24.83 20.96
N TYR A 260 -26.51 -24.99 20.24
CA TYR A 260 -26.29 -26.06 19.28
C TYR A 260 -25.32 -27.12 19.82
N GLY A 261 -25.57 -28.39 19.53
CA GLY A 261 -24.70 -29.50 19.92
C GLY A 261 -23.39 -29.57 19.12
N SER A 262 -23.30 -28.87 17.99
CA SER A 262 -22.10 -28.79 17.17
C SER A 262 -22.04 -27.54 16.28
N LEU A 263 -20.85 -27.26 15.74
CA LEU A 263 -20.68 -26.22 14.72
C LEU A 263 -21.49 -26.55 13.44
N ASP A 264 -21.52 -27.82 13.05
CA ASP A 264 -22.26 -28.31 11.89
C ASP A 264 -23.78 -28.06 12.05
N GLU A 265 -24.31 -28.27 13.25
CA GLU A 265 -25.70 -27.98 13.60
C GLU A 265 -26.02 -26.48 13.58
N ALA A 266 -25.11 -25.64 14.10
CA ALA A 266 -25.26 -24.18 14.03
C ALA A 266 -25.29 -23.67 12.58
N VAL A 267 -24.46 -24.23 11.69
CA VAL A 267 -24.48 -23.93 10.26
C VAL A 267 -25.80 -24.39 9.62
N ALA A 268 -26.27 -25.59 9.92
CA ALA A 268 -27.53 -26.11 9.41
C ALA A 268 -28.73 -25.26 9.85
N ALA A 269 -28.74 -24.78 11.10
CA ALA A 269 -29.77 -23.87 11.60
C ALA A 269 -29.82 -22.54 10.84
N GLY A 270 -28.70 -22.08 10.29
CA GLY A 270 -28.60 -20.87 9.48
C GLY A 270 -28.96 -21.05 8.01
N GLU A 271 -29.21 -22.27 7.52
CA GLU A 271 -29.41 -22.54 6.09
C GLU A 271 -30.62 -21.82 5.49
N ALA A 272 -31.70 -21.69 6.26
CA ALA A 272 -32.90 -20.95 5.86
C ALA A 272 -32.76 -19.42 6.01
N GLY A 273 -31.69 -18.97 6.66
CA GLY A 273 -31.43 -17.55 6.93
C GLY A 273 -30.43 -17.39 8.06
N ILE A 274 -29.27 -16.78 7.77
CA ILE A 274 -28.29 -16.44 8.81
C ILE A 274 -28.75 -15.17 9.53
N THR A 275 -29.19 -15.32 10.78
CA THR A 275 -29.40 -14.18 11.68
C THR A 275 -28.09 -13.76 12.33
N ARG A 276 -28.10 -12.60 13.00
CA ARG A 276 -26.94 -12.11 13.75
C ARG A 276 -26.52 -13.10 14.84
N GLU A 277 -27.49 -13.66 15.56
CA GLU A 277 -27.28 -14.60 16.66
C GLU A 277 -26.65 -15.90 16.14
N ILE A 278 -27.14 -16.42 15.01
CA ILE A 278 -26.56 -17.61 14.38
C ILE A 278 -25.13 -17.34 13.92
N ALA A 279 -24.87 -16.18 13.28
CA ALA A 279 -23.53 -15.79 12.86
C ALA A 279 -22.56 -15.65 14.06
N GLU A 280 -23.03 -15.06 15.17
CA GLU A 280 -22.28 -14.94 16.42
C GLU A 280 -21.97 -16.32 17.03
N GLU A 281 -22.95 -17.24 17.04
CA GLU A 281 -22.76 -18.62 17.53
C GLU A 281 -21.79 -19.43 16.66
N ILE A 282 -21.93 -19.38 15.33
CA ILE A 282 -20.98 -20.02 14.40
C ILE A 282 -19.57 -19.47 14.64
N SER A 283 -19.44 -18.17 14.85
CA SER A 283 -18.15 -17.53 15.13
C SER A 283 -17.57 -18.00 16.47
N TYR A 284 -18.39 -18.06 17.52
CA TYR A 284 -17.99 -18.50 18.85
C TYR A 284 -17.51 -19.96 18.86
N LEU A 285 -18.27 -20.85 18.22
CA LEU A 285 -17.92 -22.26 18.03
C LEU A 285 -16.66 -22.45 17.17
N SER A 286 -16.41 -21.53 16.23
CA SER A 286 -15.22 -21.51 15.36
C SER A 286 -13.97 -20.90 16.01
N GLY A 287 -14.06 -20.44 17.27
CA GLY A 287 -12.94 -19.81 17.98
C GLY A 287 -12.64 -18.37 17.51
N LEU A 288 -13.63 -17.71 16.91
CA LEU A 288 -13.51 -16.34 16.42
C LEU A 288 -14.10 -15.34 17.40
N LYS A 289 -13.51 -14.15 17.41
CA LYS A 289 -14.10 -13.00 18.09
C LYS A 289 -15.22 -12.41 17.22
N PRO A 290 -16.22 -11.74 17.83
CA PRO A 290 -17.40 -11.25 17.12
C PRO A 290 -17.08 -10.38 15.90
N MET A 291 -16.10 -9.48 15.99
CA MET A 291 -15.70 -8.61 14.87
C MET A 291 -15.21 -9.38 13.65
N THR A 292 -14.41 -10.43 13.86
CA THR A 292 -13.91 -11.27 12.77
C THR A 292 -15.04 -12.07 12.14
N GLY A 293 -15.93 -12.61 12.98
CA GLY A 293 -17.15 -13.28 12.54
C GLY A 293 -18.00 -12.38 11.65
N ALA A 294 -18.38 -11.20 12.16
CA ALA A 294 -19.14 -10.21 11.42
C ALA A 294 -18.51 -9.90 10.07
N LYS A 295 -17.18 -9.63 10.04
CA LYS A 295 -16.46 -9.34 8.80
C LYS A 295 -16.51 -10.48 7.78
N ILE A 296 -16.44 -11.73 8.23
CA ILE A 296 -16.55 -12.92 7.36
C ILE A 296 -17.96 -13.02 6.75
N PHE A 297 -19.00 -12.84 7.56
CA PHE A 297 -20.39 -13.00 7.12
C PHE A 297 -20.89 -11.84 6.24
N THR A 298 -20.36 -10.63 6.43
CA THR A 298 -20.71 -9.45 5.64
C THR A 298 -19.84 -9.25 4.40
N ASP A 299 -18.76 -10.02 4.22
CA ASP A 299 -17.88 -9.89 3.06
C ASP A 299 -18.62 -10.23 1.75
N PRO A 300 -18.72 -9.31 0.78
CA PRO A 300 -19.51 -9.53 -0.44
C PRO A 300 -18.92 -10.61 -1.36
N GLY A 301 -17.60 -10.83 -1.33
CA GLY A 301 -16.93 -11.83 -2.16
C GLY A 301 -17.19 -13.27 -1.69
N GLY A 302 -17.31 -13.47 -0.38
CA GLY A 302 -17.68 -14.75 0.24
C GLY A 302 -16.56 -15.76 0.36
N GLU A 303 -15.37 -15.50 -0.19
CA GLU A 303 -14.20 -16.36 -0.02
C GLU A 303 -13.86 -16.61 1.47
N PRO A 304 -14.06 -15.66 2.41
CA PRO A 304 -13.88 -15.93 3.83
C PRO A 304 -14.77 -17.05 4.40
N LEU A 305 -15.93 -17.32 3.80
CA LEU A 305 -16.79 -18.46 4.19
C LEU A 305 -16.12 -19.80 3.86
N ALA A 306 -15.45 -19.89 2.71
CA ALA A 306 -14.66 -21.06 2.35
C ALA A 306 -13.48 -21.28 3.32
N ILE A 307 -12.79 -20.19 3.69
CA ILE A 307 -11.71 -20.23 4.68
C ILE A 307 -12.22 -20.68 6.04
N LEU A 308 -13.35 -20.13 6.51
CA LEU A 308 -14.01 -20.52 7.75
C LEU A 308 -14.33 -22.02 7.76
N CYS A 309 -15.01 -22.51 6.73
CA CYS A 309 -15.37 -23.92 6.63
C CYS A 309 -14.14 -24.82 6.59
N LYS A 310 -13.15 -24.49 5.76
CA LYS A 310 -11.95 -25.32 5.62
C LYS A 310 -11.11 -25.36 6.91
N ALA A 311 -10.90 -24.21 7.55
CA ALA A 311 -10.10 -24.10 8.77
C ALA A 311 -10.71 -24.86 9.97
N THR A 312 -12.04 -24.88 10.05
CA THR A 312 -12.80 -25.56 11.10
C THR A 312 -13.11 -27.03 10.78
N GLY A 313 -12.77 -27.51 9.57
CA GLY A 313 -13.06 -28.87 9.13
C GLY A 313 -14.53 -29.11 8.78
N LEU A 314 -15.31 -28.07 8.52
CA LEU A 314 -16.66 -28.21 7.98
C LEU A 314 -16.60 -28.72 6.52
N PRO A 315 -17.54 -29.59 6.10
CA PRO A 315 -17.57 -30.12 4.75
C PRO A 315 -17.92 -29.04 3.72
N ARG A 316 -17.60 -29.31 2.44
CA ARG A 316 -17.89 -28.42 1.30
C ARG A 316 -19.36 -28.00 1.23
N ALA A 317 -20.28 -28.88 1.62
CA ALA A 317 -21.71 -28.59 1.64
C ALA A 317 -22.06 -27.40 2.56
N CYS A 318 -21.35 -27.23 3.68
CA CYS A 318 -21.55 -26.11 4.59
C CYS A 318 -21.25 -24.75 3.94
N VAL A 319 -20.33 -24.69 2.97
CA VAL A 319 -20.10 -23.45 2.20
C VAL A 319 -21.37 -23.02 1.47
N ARG A 320 -22.07 -23.97 0.84
CA ARG A 320 -23.35 -23.70 0.16
C ARG A 320 -24.47 -23.37 1.14
N GLN A 321 -24.54 -24.05 2.28
CA GLN A 321 -25.53 -23.74 3.33
C GLN A 321 -25.38 -22.30 3.83
N LEU A 322 -24.14 -21.87 4.12
CA LEU A 322 -23.87 -20.50 4.53
C LEU A 322 -24.19 -19.49 3.41
N TRP A 323 -23.82 -19.81 2.18
CA TRP A 323 -24.11 -18.98 1.01
C TRP A 323 -25.62 -18.76 0.82
N ARG A 324 -26.40 -19.84 0.90
CA ARG A 324 -27.87 -19.82 0.82
C ARG A 324 -28.49 -19.07 1.99
N GLY A 325 -28.02 -19.32 3.22
CA GLY A 325 -28.49 -18.64 4.41
C GLY A 325 -28.24 -17.13 4.38
N LEU A 326 -27.19 -16.68 3.69
CA LEU A 326 -26.92 -15.27 3.42
C LEU A 326 -27.70 -14.71 2.22
N ARG A 327 -28.61 -15.50 1.63
CA ARG A 327 -29.45 -15.16 0.48
C ARG A 327 -28.66 -14.70 -0.74
N ARG A 328 -27.49 -15.30 -0.96
CA ARG A 328 -26.66 -15.03 -2.14
C ARG A 328 -27.10 -15.89 -3.30
N GLN A 329 -26.94 -15.38 -4.51
CA GLN A 329 -27.34 -16.06 -5.75
C GLN A 329 -26.53 -17.36 -5.94
N GLU A 330 -27.20 -18.51 -6.03
CA GLU A 330 -26.54 -19.80 -6.29
C GLU A 330 -26.46 -20.13 -7.78
N ILE A 331 -27.44 -19.63 -8.56
CA ILE A 331 -27.64 -19.97 -9.96
C ILE A 331 -27.77 -18.67 -10.76
N ASP A 332 -27.05 -18.57 -11.87
CA ASP A 332 -27.11 -17.42 -12.78
C ASP A 332 -28.37 -17.43 -13.67
N VAL A 333 -28.51 -16.43 -14.55
CA VAL A 333 -29.65 -16.32 -15.48
C VAL A 333 -29.72 -17.51 -16.46
N GLY A 334 -28.59 -18.17 -16.72
CA GLY A 334 -28.47 -19.31 -17.63
C GLY A 334 -28.69 -20.67 -16.97
N GLY A 335 -29.03 -20.72 -15.68
CA GLY A 335 -29.21 -21.97 -14.95
C GLY A 335 -27.89 -22.64 -14.53
N GLN A 336 -26.75 -21.98 -14.69
CA GLN A 336 -25.44 -22.47 -14.25
C GLN A 336 -25.13 -21.99 -12.83
N VAL A 337 -24.15 -22.60 -12.17
CA VAL A 337 -23.68 -22.14 -10.86
C VAL A 337 -23.14 -20.71 -11.01
N ASP A 338 -23.58 -19.83 -10.11
CA ASP A 338 -23.12 -18.44 -10.10
C ASP A 338 -21.59 -18.36 -9.98
N GLN A 339 -20.97 -17.49 -10.78
CA GLN A 339 -19.51 -17.37 -10.85
C GLN A 339 -18.88 -17.01 -9.49
N ALA A 340 -19.57 -16.23 -8.65
CA ALA A 340 -19.09 -15.91 -7.32
C ALA A 340 -19.10 -17.14 -6.42
N LEU A 341 -20.17 -17.95 -6.46
CA LEU A 341 -20.23 -19.21 -5.71
C LEU A 341 -19.17 -20.20 -6.21
N GLU A 342 -18.99 -20.34 -7.52
CA GLU A 342 -17.96 -21.21 -8.11
C GLU A 342 -16.55 -20.82 -7.63
N ARG A 343 -16.26 -19.52 -7.59
CA ARG A 343 -14.99 -19.00 -7.06
C ARG A 343 -14.80 -19.36 -5.59
N VAL A 344 -15.81 -19.18 -4.75
CA VAL A 344 -15.75 -19.53 -3.31
C VAL A 344 -15.55 -21.04 -3.11
N LEU A 345 -16.26 -21.88 -3.88
CA LEU A 345 -16.06 -23.33 -3.84
C LEU A 345 -14.65 -23.73 -4.28
N THR A 346 -14.11 -23.06 -5.30
CA THR A 346 -12.72 -23.27 -5.75
C THR A 346 -11.72 -22.90 -4.65
N VAL A 347 -11.94 -21.83 -3.89
CA VAL A 347 -11.10 -21.49 -2.73
C VAL A 347 -11.13 -22.61 -1.70
N TYR A 348 -12.31 -23.16 -1.36
CA TYR A 348 -12.43 -24.28 -0.43
C TYR A 348 -11.68 -25.53 -0.92
N ASP A 349 -11.82 -25.85 -2.20
CA ASP A 349 -11.26 -27.05 -2.82
C ASP A 349 -9.72 -26.97 -2.93
N THR A 350 -9.17 -25.77 -3.16
CA THR A 350 -7.72 -25.58 -3.40
C THR A 350 -6.89 -25.28 -2.16
N ILE A 351 -7.47 -24.64 -1.13
CA ILE A 351 -6.70 -24.30 0.07
C ILE A 351 -6.58 -25.52 1.01
N ALA A 352 -5.38 -25.76 1.52
CA ALA A 352 -5.13 -26.77 2.55
C ALA A 352 -5.67 -26.32 3.92
N VAL A 353 -6.00 -27.30 4.79
CA VAL A 353 -6.62 -27.03 6.10
C VAL A 353 -5.70 -26.19 7.00
N ASP A 354 -4.42 -26.53 7.08
CA ASP A 354 -3.40 -25.83 7.87
C ASP A 354 -3.25 -24.37 7.41
N ARG A 355 -3.22 -24.15 6.09
CA ARG A 355 -3.14 -22.81 5.47
C ARG A 355 -4.39 -22.00 5.75
N ALA A 356 -5.58 -22.58 5.62
CA ALA A 356 -6.84 -21.93 5.96
C ALA A 356 -6.89 -21.51 7.43
N GLN A 357 -6.39 -22.37 8.34
CA GLN A 357 -6.25 -22.02 9.75
C GLN A 357 -5.29 -20.85 9.97
N THR A 358 -4.16 -20.81 9.26
CA THR A 358 -3.25 -19.65 9.33
C THR A 358 -3.94 -18.36 8.90
N VAL A 359 -4.65 -18.37 7.76
CA VAL A 359 -5.42 -17.20 7.28
C VAL A 359 -6.44 -16.76 8.33
N LEU A 360 -7.26 -17.69 8.80
CA LEU A 360 -8.35 -17.41 9.74
C LEU A 360 -7.83 -16.87 11.08
N ARG A 361 -6.74 -17.43 11.60
CA ARG A 361 -6.08 -16.93 12.81
C ARG A 361 -5.45 -15.57 12.60
N TYR A 362 -4.90 -15.32 11.42
CA TYR A 362 -4.37 -14.01 11.09
C TYR A 362 -5.46 -12.95 11.11
N TRP A 363 -6.60 -13.19 10.44
CA TRP A 363 -7.75 -12.29 10.50
C TRP A 363 -8.30 -12.12 11.91
N ASN A 364 -8.42 -13.22 12.67
CA ASN A 364 -8.89 -13.14 14.05
C ASN A 364 -7.92 -12.33 14.93
N TRP A 365 -6.62 -12.46 14.71
CA TRP A 365 -5.61 -11.68 15.42
C TRP A 365 -5.62 -10.23 14.98
N SER A 366 -5.38 -9.94 13.69
CA SER A 366 -5.22 -8.58 13.16
C SER A 366 -6.43 -7.70 13.40
N LEU A 367 -7.66 -8.22 13.24
CA LEU A 367 -8.88 -7.45 13.43
C LEU A 367 -9.19 -7.16 14.91
N THR A 368 -8.51 -7.80 15.86
CA THR A 368 -8.94 -7.75 17.27
C THR A 368 -7.82 -7.56 18.29
N SER A 369 -6.57 -7.77 17.91
CA SER A 369 -5.42 -7.75 18.80
C SER A 369 -5.09 -6.36 19.34
N ALA A 370 -5.77 -5.36 18.81
CA ALA A 370 -5.36 -3.97 18.75
C ALA A 370 -6.53 -2.99 18.94
N LEU A 371 -7.78 -3.47 18.94
CA LEU A 371 -8.96 -2.63 19.14
C LEU A 371 -9.01 -2.09 20.58
N THR A 372 -8.40 -0.94 20.81
CA THR A 372 -8.57 -0.16 22.04
C THR A 372 -9.87 0.65 21.96
N PRO A 373 -10.49 1.03 23.10
CA PRO A 373 -11.64 1.94 23.09
C PRO A 373 -11.35 3.25 22.35
N ALA A 374 -10.12 3.76 22.44
CA ALA A 374 -9.67 4.95 21.71
C ALA A 374 -9.65 4.72 20.19
N LEU A 375 -9.10 3.59 19.72
CA LEU A 375 -9.09 3.26 18.29
C LEU A 375 -10.51 3.03 17.74
N LEU A 376 -11.38 2.38 18.52
CA LEU A 376 -12.80 2.23 18.14
C LEU A 376 -13.52 3.58 18.03
N LYS A 377 -13.19 4.53 18.91
CA LYS A 377 -13.70 5.90 18.83
C LYS A 377 -13.16 6.62 17.60
N ALA A 378 -11.85 6.58 17.35
CA ALA A 378 -11.23 7.17 16.16
C ALA A 378 -11.84 6.61 14.86
N ILE A 379 -12.04 5.29 14.78
CA ILE A 379 -12.70 4.64 13.65
C ILE A 379 -14.14 5.16 13.44
N ARG A 380 -14.91 5.34 14.52
CA ARG A 380 -16.29 5.85 14.44
C ARG A 380 -16.36 7.33 14.08
N ASP A 381 -15.41 8.10 14.58
CA ASP A 381 -15.35 9.55 14.41
C ASP A 381 -14.66 9.94 13.08
N GLY A 382 -14.13 8.96 12.33
CA GLY A 382 -13.44 9.18 11.05
C GLY A 382 -12.07 9.83 11.20
N ASP A 383 -11.47 9.78 12.39
CA ASP A 383 -10.19 10.42 12.71
C ASP A 383 -9.02 9.53 12.25
N GLU A 384 -8.68 9.65 10.96
CA GLU A 384 -7.54 8.96 10.34
C GLU A 384 -6.20 9.70 10.56
N ALA A 385 -6.17 10.82 11.30
CA ALA A 385 -4.95 11.64 11.45
C ALA A 385 -3.95 11.09 12.48
N ALA A 386 -4.33 10.10 13.30
CA ALA A 386 -3.49 9.51 14.36
C ALA A 386 -2.85 8.16 13.99
N VAL A 387 -2.76 7.82 12.70
CA VAL A 387 -2.31 6.50 12.21
C VAL A 387 -0.89 6.13 12.66
N ASP A 388 -0.02 7.13 12.83
CA ASP A 388 1.38 6.95 13.25
C ASP A 388 1.55 6.60 14.74
N GLU A 389 0.54 6.87 15.58
CA GLU A 389 0.55 6.53 17.01
C GLU A 389 0.17 5.06 17.28
N TYR A 390 -0.29 4.36 16.25
CA TYR A 390 -0.85 3.01 16.36
C TYR A 390 0.13 1.93 15.93
N SER A 391 0.17 0.81 16.67
CA SER A 391 0.93 -0.38 16.26
C SER A 391 0.45 -0.95 14.92
N ALA A 392 1.29 -1.70 14.21
CA ALA A 392 0.92 -2.32 12.93
C ALA A 392 -0.41 -3.12 12.97
N PRO A 393 -0.72 -3.91 14.03
CA PRO A 393 -2.03 -4.56 14.14
C PRO A 393 -3.21 -3.58 14.34
N GLN A 394 -2.98 -2.41 14.96
CA GLN A 394 -3.97 -1.34 15.11
C GLN A 394 -4.29 -0.67 13.79
N ARG A 395 -3.26 -0.32 13.01
CA ARG A 395 -3.42 0.20 11.65
C ARG A 395 -4.17 -0.80 10.75
N ALA A 396 -3.78 -2.07 10.80
CA ALA A 396 -4.43 -3.15 10.09
C ALA A 396 -5.94 -3.25 10.39
N ALA A 397 -6.31 -3.24 11.68
CA ALA A 397 -7.70 -3.28 12.11
C ALA A 397 -8.46 -2.03 11.63
N MET A 398 -7.87 -0.85 11.76
CA MET A 398 -8.46 0.42 11.34
C MET A 398 -8.78 0.44 9.84
N LEU A 399 -7.80 0.08 9.00
CA LEU A 399 -7.98 0.03 7.55
C LEU A 399 -9.06 -0.98 7.14
N ALA A 400 -9.06 -2.17 7.75
CA ALA A 400 -10.02 -3.21 7.42
C ALA A 400 -11.45 -2.88 7.88
N LEU A 401 -11.60 -2.16 8.99
CA LEU A 401 -12.89 -1.96 9.67
C LEU A 401 -13.52 -0.58 9.47
N SER A 402 -12.78 0.46 9.04
CA SER A 402 -13.34 1.82 9.10
C SER A 402 -14.57 2.06 8.21
N ARG A 403 -14.73 1.31 7.11
CA ARG A 403 -15.95 1.35 6.28
C ARG A 403 -17.12 0.57 6.89
N ASP A 404 -16.87 -0.30 7.87
CA ASP A 404 -17.94 -1.05 8.56
C ASP A 404 -18.58 -0.22 9.68
N PHE A 405 -17.91 0.84 10.13
CA PHE A 405 -18.39 1.75 11.18
C PHE A 405 -18.79 3.14 10.66
N GLY A 406 -18.50 3.44 9.39
CA GLY A 406 -18.96 4.66 8.72
C GLY A 406 -20.49 4.68 8.62
N ARG A 407 -21.09 5.78 9.09
CA ARG A 407 -22.52 6.06 8.92
C ARG A 407 -22.89 6.36 7.48
#